data_AF-A0A2M9U6K1-F1
#
_entry.id   AF-A0A2M9U6K1-F1
#
_cell.length_a   1.000
_cell.length_b   1.000
_cell.length_c   1.000
_cell.angle_alpha   90.00
_cell.angle_beta   90.00
_cell.angle_gamma   90.00
#
_symmetry.space_group_name_H-M   'P 1'
#
loop_
_entity.id
_entity.type
_entity.pdbx_description
1 polymer ?
#
loop_
_entity_poly.entity_id
_entity_poly.type
_entity_poly.pdbx_seq_one_letter_code
_entity_poly.pdbx_strand_id
1 'polypeptide(L)' 'MVAKKVEQARALGCAHTILSREENFMEWVRQLTNDRGANIVYDSVGSDTCLAARVRRGHLVAAQALMGREKSASRAS' A
#
# COMPACT_ATOMS: atom_id res chain seq x y z
N MET A 1 -17.53 8.69 -3.19
CA MET A 1 -16.70 7.60 -3.77
C MET A 1 -15.73 6.96 -2.77
N VAL A 2 -15.18 7.68 -1.77
CA VAL A 2 -14.29 7.08 -0.74
C VAL A 2 -15.07 6.23 0.27
N ALA A 3 -16.19 6.73 0.81
CA ALA A 3 -17.04 5.99 1.73
C ALA A 3 -17.48 4.61 1.20
N LYS A 4 -17.93 4.55 -0.05
CA LYS A 4 -18.31 3.27 -0.71
C LYS A 4 -17.17 2.25 -0.75
N LYS A 5 -15.92 2.69 -0.99
CA LYS A 5 -14.76 1.78 -1.02
C LYS A 5 -14.43 1.24 0.37
N VAL A 6 -14.55 2.08 1.40
CA VAL A 6 -14.32 1.70 2.80
C VAL A 6 -15.37 0.68 3.24
N GLU A 7 -16.65 0.94 2.97
CA GLU A 7 -17.74 0.02 3.28
C GLU A 7 -17.55 -1.34 2.60
N GLN A 8 -17.21 -1.35 1.31
CA GLN A 8 -16.93 -2.59 0.57
C GLN A 8 -15.73 -3.34 1.15
N ALA A 9 -14.63 -2.65 1.46
CA ALA A 9 -13.45 -3.28 2.04
C ALA A 9 -13.79 -3.95 3.38
N ARG A 10 -14.53 -3.26 4.26
CA ARG A 10 -14.98 -3.80 5.55
C ARG A 10 -15.91 -5.00 5.37
N ALA A 11 -16.86 -4.92 4.43
CA ALA A 11 -17.77 -6.03 4.13
C ALA A 11 -17.03 -7.28 3.61
N LEU A 12 -15.89 -7.10 2.93
CA LEU A 12 -15.02 -8.19 2.47
C LEU A 12 -14.03 -8.68 3.54
N GLY A 13 -14.14 -8.22 4.78
CA GLY A 13 -13.30 -8.67 5.91
C GLY A 13 -11.99 -7.90 6.08
N CYS A 14 -11.85 -6.72 5.48
CA CYS A 14 -10.71 -5.86 5.75
C CYS A 14 -10.77 -5.35 7.21
N ALA A 15 -9.81 -5.77 8.04
CA ALA A 15 -9.74 -5.38 9.44
C ALA A 15 -9.40 -3.89 9.63
N HIS A 16 -8.55 -3.33 8.77
CA HIS A 16 -8.09 -1.94 8.87
C HIS A 16 -8.13 -1.26 7.50
N THR A 17 -8.91 -0.20 7.41
CA THR A 17 -8.98 0.67 6.23
C THR A 17 -8.23 1.96 6.50
N ILE A 18 -7.18 2.24 5.73
CA ILE A 18 -6.35 3.43 5.87
C ILE A 18 -6.62 4.36 4.68
N LEU A 19 -6.95 5.62 4.95
CA LEU A 19 -7.25 6.60 3.91
C LEU A 19 -6.02 7.44 3.61
N SER A 20 -5.30 7.12 2.52
CA SER A 20 -4.02 7.75 2.18
C SER A 20 -4.07 9.27 1.93
N ARG A 21 -5.26 9.87 1.81
CA ARG A 21 -5.44 11.33 1.66
C ARG A 21 -5.61 12.05 3.00
N GLU A 22 -5.91 11.31 4.04
CA GLU A 22 -6.24 11.81 5.39
C GLU A 22 -5.21 11.34 6.42
N GLU A 23 -4.58 10.19 6.16
CA GLU A 23 -3.71 9.49 7.10
C GLU A 23 -2.37 9.12 6.47
N ASN A 24 -1.33 9.03 7.31
CA ASN A 24 -0.04 8.51 6.90
C ASN A 24 -0.06 6.98 6.86
N PHE A 25 -0.12 6.43 5.65
CA PHE A 25 -0.13 4.98 5.44
C PHE A 25 1.06 4.25 6.08
N MET A 26 2.28 4.81 5.97
CA MET A 26 3.48 4.14 6.51
C MET A 26 3.45 4.08 8.03
N GLU A 27 2.95 5.13 8.67
CA GLU A 27 2.81 5.17 10.12
C GLU A 27 1.84 4.10 10.61
N TRP A 28 0.67 4.00 9.98
CA TRP A 28 -0.31 2.96 10.28
C TRP A 28 0.23 1.55 10.08
N VAL A 29 0.95 1.29 8.98
CA VAL A 29 1.56 -0.03 8.76
C VAL A 29 2.52 -0.37 9.91
N ARG A 30 3.35 0.58 10.34
CA ARG A 30 4.29 0.35 11.45
C ARG A 30 3.56 0.10 12.77
N GLN A 31 2.56 0.91 13.10
CA GLN A 31 1.75 0.73 14.30
C GLN A 31 1.04 -0.64 14.31
N LEU A 32 0.43 -1.05 13.20
CA LEU A 32 -0.32 -2.30 13.10
C LEU A 32 0.58 -3.55 13.06
N THR A 33 1.84 -3.41 12.64
CA THR A 33 2.76 -4.54 12.44
C THR A 33 3.90 -4.60 13.47
N ASN A 34 3.89 -3.72 14.48
CA ASN A 34 4.98 -3.52 15.44
C ASN A 34 6.31 -3.25 14.72
N ASP A 35 6.32 -2.25 13.83
CA ASP A 35 7.47 -1.82 13.02
C ASP A 35 8.05 -2.86 12.05
N ARG A 36 7.44 -4.03 11.91
CA ARG A 36 7.95 -5.08 11.02
C ARG A 36 7.65 -4.82 9.55
N GLY A 37 6.51 -4.23 9.26
CA GLY A 37 5.95 -4.13 7.91
C GLY A 37 5.10 -5.33 7.53
N ALA A 38 4.48 -5.27 6.35
CA ALA A 38 3.59 -6.31 5.84
C ALA A 38 4.37 -7.48 5.20
N ASN A 39 3.90 -8.71 5.39
CA ASN A 39 4.47 -9.88 4.71
C ASN A 39 4.13 -9.93 3.22
N ILE A 40 2.90 -9.53 2.88
CA ILE A 40 2.38 -9.48 1.51
C ILE A 40 1.73 -8.12 1.31
N VAL A 41 2.06 -7.45 0.21
CA VAL A 41 1.42 -6.21 -0.22
C VAL A 41 0.77 -6.45 -1.58
N TYR A 42 -0.50 -6.11 -1.73
CA TYR A 42 -1.19 -6.08 -3.01
C TYR A 42 -1.26 -4.63 -3.49
N ASP A 43 -0.64 -4.34 -4.63
CA ASP A 43 -0.60 -3.01 -5.21
C ASP A 43 -1.27 -2.99 -6.59
N SER A 44 -2.24 -2.10 -6.71
CA SER A 44 -2.94 -1.77 -7.96
C SER A 44 -2.73 -0.31 -8.39
N VAL A 45 -1.99 0.47 -7.60
CA VAL A 45 -1.78 1.91 -7.79
C VAL A 45 -0.37 2.19 -8.33
N GLY A 46 0.64 1.45 -7.88
CA GLY A 46 2.03 1.56 -8.35
C GLY A 46 2.90 2.53 -7.56
N SER A 47 2.63 2.73 -6.26
CA SER A 47 3.37 3.67 -5.42
C SER A 47 4.60 3.03 -4.77
N ASP A 48 5.74 3.72 -4.76
CA ASP A 48 6.96 3.25 -4.10
C ASP A 48 6.80 3.06 -2.58
N THR A 49 5.83 3.76 -1.99
CA THR A 49 5.45 3.59 -0.57
C THR A 49 4.98 2.17 -0.26
N CYS A 50 4.26 1.52 -1.19
CA CYS A 50 3.80 0.14 -1.02
C CYS A 50 4.97 -0.86 -1.03
N LEU A 51 6.04 -0.56 -1.76
CA LEU A 51 7.26 -1.39 -1.74
C LEU A 51 8.01 -1.25 -0.42
N ALA A 52 8.08 -0.04 0.14
CA ALA A 52 8.75 0.25 1.40
C ALA A 52 8.03 -0.31 2.63
N ALA A 53 6.70 -0.47 2.57
CA ALA A 53 5.87 -0.98 3.67
C ALA A 53 6.06 -2.47 3.99
N ARG A 54 6.92 -3.17 3.25
CA ARG A 54 7.03 -4.63 3.28
C ARG A 54 8.25 -5.09 4.07
N VAL A 55 8.12 -6.24 4.73
CA VAL A 55 9.24 -6.93 5.38
C VAL A 55 10.34 -7.29 4.37
N ARG A 56 11.58 -7.42 4.87
CA ARG A 56 12.66 -8.09 4.11
C ARG A 56 12.20 -9.49 3.73
N ARG A 57 12.35 -9.84 2.44
CA ARG A 57 11.86 -11.10 1.83
C ARG A 57 10.32 -11.25 1.79
N GLY A 58 9.56 -10.17 1.97
CA GLY A 58 8.12 -10.19 1.72
C GLY A 58 7.79 -10.16 0.22
N HIS A 59 6.52 -10.38 -0.10
CA HIS A 59 6.02 -10.40 -1.49
C HIS A 59 5.17 -9.16 -1.83
N LEU A 60 5.33 -8.64 -3.05
CA LEU A 60 4.52 -7.56 -3.62
C LEU A 60 3.84 -8.16 -4.82
N VAL A 61 2.52 -8.21 -4.78
CA VAL A 61 1.70 -8.62 -5.90
C VAL A 61 1.24 -7.34 -6.58
N ALA A 62 1.85 -7.05 -7.73
CA ALA A 62 1.59 -5.86 -8.52
C ALA A 62 0.79 -6.24 -9.76
N ALA A 63 -0.36 -5.61 -9.97
CA ALA A 63 -1.24 -5.89 -11.12
C ALA A 63 -1.14 -4.83 -12.24
N GLN A 64 -0.17 -3.91 -12.20
CA GLN A 64 0.00 -2.84 -13.18
C GLN A 64 0.54 -3.31 -14.55
N ALA A 65 -0.17 -4.17 -15.25
CA ALA A 65 0.27 -4.68 -16.56
C ALA A 65 -0.27 -3.89 -17.77
N LEU A 66 -1.03 -2.80 -17.61
CA LEU A 66 -1.77 -2.20 -18.75
C LEU A 66 -1.64 -0.69 -18.97
N MET A 67 -1.03 0.07 -18.04
CA MET A 67 -0.77 1.49 -18.28
C MET A 67 0.64 1.83 -17.79
N GLY A 68 1.58 1.91 -18.73
CA GLY A 68 2.96 2.32 -18.46
C GLY A 68 2.97 3.72 -17.86
N ARG A 69 3.25 3.81 -16.55
CA ARG A 69 3.72 5.04 -15.93
C ARG A 69 5.22 4.92 -15.77
N GLU A 70 5.96 5.82 -16.39
CA GLU A 70 7.39 5.94 -16.14
C GLU A 70 7.61 6.30 -14.68
N LYS A 71 8.35 5.46 -13.96
CA LYS A 71 8.82 5.81 -12.62
C LYS A 71 9.96 6.81 -12.81
N SER A 72 9.72 8.07 -12.46
CA SER A 72 10.77 9.09 -12.40
C SER A 72 11.83 8.64 -11.42
N ALA A 73 12.90 8.04 -11.91
CA ALA A 73 14.08 7.74 -11.15
C ALA A 73 14.72 9.07 -10.74
N SER A 74 14.36 9.57 -9.56
CA SER A 74 15.15 10.59 -8.88
C SER A 74 16.51 9.94 -8.55
N ARG A 75 17.51 10.26 -9.38
CA ARG A 75 18.92 9.99 -9.06
C ARG A 75 19.22 10.72 -7.77
N ALA A 76 19.45 9.96 -6.70
CA ALA A 76 20.12 10.47 -5.52
C ALA A 76 21.49 11.02 -5.96
N SER A 77 21.66 12.32 -5.76
CA SER A 77 22.95 13.02 -5.77
C SER A 77 23.57 12.93 -4.39
#